data_AF-A0A7Y4QY58-F1
#
_entry.id   AF-A0A7Y4QY58-F1
#
_cell.length_a   1.000
_cell.length_b   1.000
_cell.length_c   1.000
_cell.angle_alpha   90.00
_cell.angle_beta   90.00
_cell.angle_gamma   90.00
#
_symmetry.space_group_name_H-M   'P 1'
#
loop_
_entity.id
_entity.type
_entity.pdbx_description
1 polymer ?
#
loop_
_entity_poly.entity_id
_entity_poly.type
_entity_poly.pdbx_seq_one_letter_code
_entity_poly.pdbx_strand_id
1 'polypeptide(L)' 'MNTEKLKEYLHQIADSVNKDTRLDDIYDQLALLEDIDESEEEEKAGKVIAQEEVILRAKKWLK' A
#
# COMPACT_ATOMS: atom_id res chain seq x y z
N MET A 1 -6.16 -1.14 -9.59
CA MET A 1 -6.96 0.08 -9.31
C MET A 1 -8.00 0.44 -10.39
N ASN A 2 -9.20 0.95 -10.01
CA ASN A 2 -10.20 1.51 -10.95
C ASN A 2 -10.13 3.05 -11.02
N THR A 3 -10.79 3.67 -12.01
CA THR A 3 -10.69 5.12 -12.26
C THR A 3 -11.18 5.99 -11.09
N GLU A 4 -12.21 5.57 -10.36
CA GLU A 4 -12.75 6.36 -9.25
C GLU A 4 -11.80 6.33 -8.04
N LYS A 5 -11.20 5.17 -7.76
CA LYS A 5 -10.19 4.99 -6.73
C LYS A 5 -8.93 5.83 -7.01
N LEU A 6 -8.48 5.85 -8.26
CA LEU A 6 -7.36 6.70 -8.68
C LEU A 6 -7.67 8.18 -8.46
N LYS A 7 -8.88 8.65 -8.79
CA LYS A 7 -9.26 10.04 -8.53
C LYS A 7 -9.24 10.36 -7.03
N GLU A 8 -9.74 9.46 -6.20
CA GLU A 8 -9.72 9.61 -4.75
C GLU A 8 -8.28 9.75 -4.23
N TYR A 9 -7.37 8.87 -4.64
CA TYR A 9 -5.97 8.96 -4.25
C TYR A 9 -5.33 10.26 -4.75
N LEU A 10 -5.59 10.68 -5.99
CA LEU A 10 -5.07 11.94 -6.51
C LEU A 10 -5.60 13.15 -5.72
N HIS A 11 -6.85 13.10 -5.25
CA HIS A 11 -7.39 14.14 -4.35
C HIS A 11 -6.69 14.14 -2.99
N GLN A 12 -6.41 12.98 -2.40
CA GLN A 12 -5.67 12.88 -1.14
C GLN A 12 -4.22 13.39 -1.28
N ILE A 13 -3.58 13.08 -2.41
CA ILE A 13 -2.21 13.50 -2.71
C ILE A 13 -2.12 15.01 -2.93
N ALA A 14 -3.14 15.62 -3.57
CA ALA A 14 -3.13 17.02 -3.98
C ALA A 14 -2.81 18.01 -2.85
N ASP A 15 -3.26 17.71 -1.62
CA ASP A 15 -3.01 18.57 -0.44
C ASP A 15 -1.53 18.59 -0.01
N SER A 16 -0.75 17.58 -0.41
CA SER A 16 0.68 17.46 -0.10
C SER A 16 1.59 17.99 -1.22
N VAL A 17 1.04 18.26 -2.40
CA VAL A 17 1.79 18.72 -3.57
C VAL A 17 2.23 20.16 -3.40
N ASN A 18 3.51 20.41 -3.61
CA ASN A 18 4.11 21.73 -3.61
C ASN A 18 5.04 21.91 -4.82
N LYS A 19 5.66 23.08 -4.93
CA LYS A 19 6.55 23.45 -6.05
C LYS A 19 7.77 22.54 -6.22
N ASP A 20 8.17 21.84 -5.15
CA ASP A 20 9.34 20.96 -5.13
C ASP A 20 8.95 19.49 -5.37
N THR A 21 7.64 19.19 -5.36
CA THR A 21 7.12 17.84 -5.64
C THR A 21 7.38 17.46 -7.09
N ARG A 22 8.01 16.30 -7.27
CA ARG A 22 8.30 15.70 -8.57
C ARG A 22 7.23 14.66 -8.90
N LEU A 23 7.16 14.32 -10.18
CA LEU A 23 6.22 13.29 -10.64
C LEU A 23 6.51 11.92 -9.99
N ASP A 24 7.78 11.59 -9.77
CA ASP A 24 8.18 10.35 -9.10
C ASP A 24 7.61 10.28 -7.67
N ASP A 25 7.57 11.40 -6.94
CA ASP A 25 6.99 11.46 -5.60
C ASP A 25 5.48 11.16 -5.61
N ILE A 26 4.78 11.55 -6.68
CA ILE A 26 3.35 11.23 -6.87
C ILE A 26 3.17 9.73 -7.11
N TYR A 27 4.03 9.11 -7.92
CA TYR A 27 3.98 7.68 -8.15
C TYR A 27 4.27 6.88 -6.87
N ASP A 28 5.24 7.31 -6.07
CA ASP A 28 5.55 6.67 -4.79
C ASP A 28 4.37 6.77 -3.83
N GLN A 29 3.70 7.91 -3.77
CA GLN A 29 2.50 8.08 -2.94
C GLN A 29 1.32 7.24 -3.44
N LEU A 30 1.13 7.12 -4.75
CA LEU A 30 0.10 6.24 -5.33
C LEU A 30 0.36 4.77 -5.01
N ALA A 31 1.61 4.32 -5.12
CA ALA A 31 2.00 2.95 -4.77
C ALA A 31 1.73 2.67 -3.29
N LEU A 32 2.11 3.61 -2.41
CA LEU A 32 1.86 3.48 -0.97
C LEU A 32 0.35 3.37 -0.65
N LEU A 33 -0.50 4.19 -1.29
CA LEU A 33 -1.95 4.13 -1.07
C LEU A 33 -2.56 2.81 -1.57
N GLU A 34 -2.05 2.26 -2.68
CA GLU A 34 -2.49 0.96 -3.18
C GLU A 34 -2.07 -0.17 -2.21
N ASP A 35 -0.85 -0.15 -1.70
CA ASP A 35 -0.34 -1.11 -0.71
C ASP A 35 -1.14 -1.08 0.62
N ILE A 36 -1.52 0.13 1.06
CA ILE A 36 -2.36 0.31 2.26
C ILE A 36 -3.72 -0.33 2.04
N ASP A 37 -4.36 -0.07 0.91
CA ASP A 37 -5.69 -0.60 0.64
C ASP A 37 -5.69 -2.12 0.45
N GLU A 38 -4.66 -2.68 -0.18
CA GLU A 38 -4.47 -4.13 -0.22
C GLU A 38 -4.35 -4.68 1.21
N SER A 39 -3.52 -4.06 2.05
CA SER A 39 -3.35 -4.47 3.45
C SER A 39 -4.66 -4.43 4.24
N GLU A 40 -5.49 -3.39 4.05
CA GLU A 40 -6.80 -3.30 4.69
C GLU A 40 -7.76 -4.39 4.19
N GLU A 41 -7.75 -4.72 2.90
CA GLU A 41 -8.58 -5.79 2.35
C GLU A 41 -8.14 -7.15 2.88
N GLU A 42 -6.84 -7.39 3.01
CA GLU A 42 -6.29 -8.60 3.62
C GLU A 42 -6.67 -8.72 5.10
N GLU A 43 -6.59 -7.63 5.86
CA GLU A 43 -7.04 -7.59 7.25
C GLU A 43 -8.54 -7.90 7.36
N LYS A 44 -9.39 -7.23 6.56
CA LYS A 44 -10.84 -7.46 6.52
C LYS A 44 -11.18 -8.91 6.13
N ALA A 45 -10.38 -9.50 5.24
CA ALA A 45 -10.50 -10.91 4.85
C ALA A 45 -9.96 -11.90 5.89
N GLY A 46 -9.42 -11.42 7.01
CA GLY A 46 -8.81 -12.25 8.05
C GLY A 46 -7.51 -12.93 7.60
N LYS A 47 -6.87 -12.42 6.53
CA LYS A 47 -5.58 -12.91 6.02
C LYS A 47 -4.40 -12.38 6.84
N VAL A 48 -4.58 -12.23 8.15
CA VAL A 48 -3.54 -11.80 9.06
C VAL A 48 -2.87 -13.05 9.62
N ILE A 49 -1.55 -13.16 9.43
CA ILE A 49 -0.78 -14.27 9.98
C ILE A 49 -0.22 -13.90 11.34
N ALA A 50 -0.26 -14.84 12.28
CA ALA A 50 0.36 -14.66 13.59
C ALA A 50 1.90 -14.61 13.47
N GLN A 51 2.56 -13.94 14.42
CA GLN A 51 4.02 -13.84 14.50
C GLN A 51 4.72 -15.21 14.37
N GLU A 52 4.18 -16.24 15.01
CA GLU A 52 4.71 -17.61 14.98
C GLU A 52 4.68 -18.20 13.57
N GLU A 53 3.65 -17.89 12.80
CA GLU A 53 3.49 -18.33 11.42
C GLU A 53 4.42 -17.58 10.46
N VAL A 54 4.66 -16.28 10.71
CA VAL A 54 5.69 -15.50 10.01
C VAL A 54 7.07 -16.16 10.18
N ILE A 55 7.45 -16.50 11.41
CA ILE A 55 8.74 -17.14 11.72
C ILE A 55 8.85 -18.49 11.01
N LEU A 56 7.77 -19.28 10.98
CA LEU A 56 7.74 -20.58 10.29
C LEU A 56 7.94 -20.42 8.77
N ARG A 57 7.24 -19.46 8.14
CA ARG A 57 7.33 -19.19 6.70
C ARG A 57 8.72 -18.66 6.31
N ALA A 58 9.26 -17.72 7.07
CA ALA A 58 10.61 -17.19 6.85
C ALA A 58 11.69 -18.29 6.91
N LYS A 59 11.62 -19.19 7.89
CA LYS A 59 12.52 -20.35 7.98
C LYS A 59 12.41 -21.31 6.79
N LYS A 60 11.23 -21.41 6.16
CA LYS A 60 11.04 -22.23 4.94
C LYS A 60 11.64 -21.56 3.71
N TRP A 61 11.58 -20.24 3.60
CA TRP A 61 12.18 -19.50 2.48
C TRP A 61 13.71 -19.45 2.51
N LEU A 62 14.32 -19.53 3.70
CA LEU A 62 15.78 -19.54 3.87
C LEU A 62 16.44 -20.92 3.63
N LYS A 63 15.67 -21.93 3.20
CA LYS A 63 16.17 -23.25 2.80
C LYS A 63 16.17 -23.37 1.28
#